data_AF-A0A9E8D2C4-F1
#
_entry.id   AF-A0A9E8D2C4-F1
#
_cell.length_a   1.000
_cell.length_b   1.000
_cell.length_c   1.000
_cell.angle_alpha   90.00
_cell.angle_beta   90.00
_cell.angle_gamma   90.00
#
_symmetry.space_group_name_H-M   'P 1'
#
loop_
_entity.id
_entity.type
_entity.pdbx_description
1 polymer ?
#
loop_
_entity_poly.entity_id
_entity_poly.type
_entity_poly.pdbx_seq_one_letter_code
_entity_poly.pdbx_strand_id
1 'polypeptide(L)'
;MLYIKRNTSGEIAMLSKEPTAECIEAIAPNSPEVLAFLADQPESSANFIASDLAFVRVVEDILEVLLSKGIITFTDLPEAAQAKVMERKSLRSKNDVGLLSDDDTI
;
A
#
# COMPACT_ATOMS: atom_id res chain seq x y z
N MET A 1 -15.60 18.64 6.92
CA MET A 1 -16.30 18.89 5.64
C MET A 1 -15.35 18.49 4.52
N LEU A 2 -15.87 17.96 3.42
CA LEU A 2 -15.08 17.69 2.22
C LEU A 2 -15.43 18.73 1.17
N TYR A 3 -14.52 18.98 0.25
CA TYR A 3 -14.74 19.87 -0.88
C TYR A 3 -14.75 19.05 -2.15
N ILE A 4 -15.68 19.33 -3.05
CA ILE A 4 -15.84 18.59 -4.30
C ILE A 4 -15.73 19.49 -5.52
N LYS A 5 -15.29 18.88 -6.62
CA LYS A 5 -15.43 19.38 -7.98
C LYS A 5 -16.39 18.47 -8.72
N ARG A 6 -17.36 19.04 -9.44
CA ARG A 6 -18.25 18.27 -10.32
C ARG A 6 -17.77 18.31 -11.76
N ASN A 7 -17.99 17.23 -12.51
CA ASN A 7 -17.80 17.19 -13.95
C ASN A 7 -19.00 17.85 -14.69
N THR A 8 -18.92 17.93 -16.02
CA THR A 8 -20.00 18.50 -16.87
C THR A 8 -21.31 17.69 -16.80
N SER A 9 -21.26 16.45 -16.33
CA SER A 9 -22.42 15.57 -16.12
C SER A 9 -23.05 15.71 -14.74
N GLY A 10 -22.48 16.52 -13.84
CA GLY A 10 -22.97 16.75 -12.47
C GLY A 10 -22.46 15.77 -11.41
N GLU A 11 -21.60 14.82 -11.78
CA GLU A 11 -21.02 13.83 -10.88
C GLU A 11 -19.76 14.37 -10.19
N ILE A 12 -19.43 13.83 -9.02
CA ILE A 12 -18.19 14.17 -8.32
C ILE A 12 -17.01 13.68 -9.18
N ALA A 13 -16.12 14.59 -9.55
CA ALA A 13 -14.89 14.30 -10.27
C ALA A 13 -13.66 14.27 -9.35
N MET A 14 -13.73 15.00 -8.23
CA MET A 14 -12.61 15.15 -7.30
C MET A 14 -13.11 15.45 -5.88
N LEU A 15 -12.41 14.90 -4.87
CA LEU A 15 -12.60 15.17 -3.45
C LEU A 15 -11.33 15.79 -2.86
N SER A 16 -11.48 16.82 -2.03
CA SER A 16 -10.41 17.44 -1.26
C SER A 16 -10.79 17.61 0.21
N LYS A 17 -9.81 17.48 1.09
CA LYS A 17 -9.98 17.78 2.54
C LYS A 17 -9.94 19.28 2.82
N GLU A 18 -9.32 20.05 1.93
CA GLU A 18 -9.14 21.49 2.04
C GLU A 18 -9.76 22.20 0.83
N PRO A 19 -10.26 23.43 0.98
CA PRO A 19 -10.79 24.19 -0.15
C PRO A 19 -9.65 24.52 -1.11
N THR A 20 -9.83 24.18 -2.38
CA THR A 20 -8.86 24.47 -3.44
C THR A 20 -9.56 25.24 -4.56
N ALA A 21 -8.79 25.86 -5.47
CA ALA A 21 -9.34 26.61 -6.60
C ALA A 21 -10.30 25.77 -7.47
N GLU A 22 -10.18 24.45 -7.41
CA GLU A 22 -10.99 23.50 -8.16
C GLU A 22 -12.10 22.84 -7.33
N CYS A 23 -11.97 22.80 -5.99
CA CYS A 23 -12.93 22.19 -5.08
C CYS A 23 -13.42 23.24 -4.09
N ILE A 24 -14.52 23.91 -4.45
CA ILE A 24 -15.11 25.02 -3.68
C ILE A 24 -16.41 24.57 -3.00
N GLU A 25 -17.13 23.61 -3.58
CA GLU A 25 -18.40 23.12 -3.06
C GLU A 25 -18.16 22.23 -1.83
N ALA A 26 -18.66 22.64 -0.67
CA ALA A 26 -18.54 21.89 0.56
C ALA A 26 -19.66 20.84 0.68
N ILE A 27 -19.27 19.58 0.92
CA ILE A 27 -20.18 18.46 1.11
C ILE A 27 -19.87 17.72 2.42
N ALA A 28 -20.90 17.11 2.99
CA ALA A 28 -20.75 16.25 4.15
C ALA A 28 -19.98 14.96 3.77
N PRO A 29 -19.00 14.52 4.59
CA PRO A 29 -18.21 13.32 4.31
C PRO A 29 -19.04 12.04 4.25
N ASN A 30 -20.19 12.01 4.93
CA ASN A 30 -21.10 10.86 4.96
C ASN A 30 -22.26 11.01 3.97
N SER A 31 -22.18 11.94 3.00
CA SER A 31 -23.22 12.06 1.99
C SER A 31 -23.22 10.84 1.06
N PRO A 32 -24.39 10.40 0.57
CA PRO A 32 -24.48 9.27 -0.36
C PRO A 32 -23.64 9.46 -1.63
N GLU A 33 -23.51 10.70 -2.12
CA GLU A 33 -22.70 11.01 -3.31
C GLU A 33 -21.19 10.79 -3.06
N VAL A 34 -20.68 11.18 -1.89
CA VAL A 34 -19.28 10.92 -1.51
C VAL A 34 -19.02 9.43 -1.38
N LEU A 35 -19.95 8.70 -0.76
CA LEU A 35 -19.85 7.25 -0.62
C LEU A 35 -19.89 6.56 -1.98
N ALA A 36 -20.76 7.00 -2.90
CA ALA A 36 -20.83 6.50 -4.26
C ALA A 36 -19.54 6.78 -5.04
N PHE A 37 -18.98 7.99 -4.97
CA PHE A 37 -17.70 8.32 -5.61
C PHE A 37 -16.52 7.52 -5.06
N LEU A 38 -16.50 7.23 -3.76
CA LEU A 38 -15.48 6.37 -3.14
C LEU A 38 -15.67 4.89 -3.50
N ALA A 39 -16.90 4.44 -3.70
CA ALA A 39 -17.23 3.07 -4.11
C ALA A 39 -17.04 2.84 -5.62
N ASP A 40 -17.22 3.89 -6.43
CA ASP A 40 -17.04 3.90 -7.89
C ASP A 40 -15.60 4.24 -8.29
N GLN A 41 -14.70 4.49 -7.32
CA GLN A 41 -13.28 4.46 -7.62
C GLN A 41 -12.94 3.09 -8.17
N PRO A 42 -12.42 3.03 -9.40
CA PRO A 42 -12.13 1.75 -10.00
C PRO A 42 -11.07 1.09 -9.15
N GLU A 43 -11.25 -0.22 -8.98
CA GLU A 43 -10.25 -1.27 -8.81
C GLU A 43 -8.81 -0.93 -9.28
N SER A 44 -8.57 0.09 -10.11
CA SER A 44 -7.26 0.63 -10.48
C SER A 44 -6.34 0.99 -9.32
N SER A 45 -6.81 1.63 -8.25
CA SER A 45 -5.93 1.95 -7.09
C SER A 45 -5.64 0.71 -6.26
N ALA A 46 -6.63 -0.18 -6.07
CA ALA A 46 -6.44 -1.47 -5.41
C ALA A 46 -5.53 -2.42 -6.23
N ASN A 47 -5.70 -2.47 -7.55
CA ASN A 47 -4.89 -3.26 -8.48
C ASN A 47 -3.47 -2.70 -8.59
N PHE A 48 -3.29 -1.38 -8.56
CA PHE A 48 -1.97 -0.76 -8.51
C PHE A 48 -1.25 -1.11 -7.21
N ILE A 49 -1.93 -0.99 -6.06
CA ILE A 49 -1.37 -1.40 -4.76
C ILE A 49 -1.07 -2.90 -4.73
N ALA A 50 -1.94 -3.74 -5.29
CA ALA A 50 -1.74 -5.18 -5.37
C ALA A 50 -0.55 -5.54 -6.28
N SER A 51 -0.42 -4.86 -7.41
CA SER A 51 0.72 -4.98 -8.34
C SER A 51 2.02 -4.56 -7.66
N ASP A 52 2.04 -3.41 -6.99
CA ASP A 52 3.20 -2.91 -6.24
C ASP A 52 3.60 -3.87 -5.11
N LEU A 53 2.61 -4.43 -4.39
CA LEU A 53 2.85 -5.40 -3.32
C LEU A 53 3.42 -6.71 -3.86
N ALA A 54 2.94 -7.19 -5.01
CA ALA A 54 3.48 -8.35 -5.69
C ALA A 54 4.93 -8.09 -6.16
N PHE A 55 5.18 -6.91 -6.74
CA PHE A 55 6.51 -6.52 -7.22
C PHE A 55 7.53 -6.37 -6.09
N VAL A 56 7.12 -5.82 -4.95
CA VAL A 56 7.99 -5.69 -3.76
C VAL A 56 8.52 -7.04 -3.28
N ARG A 57 7.74 -8.13 -3.40
CA ARG A 57 8.21 -9.48 -3.06
C ARG A 57 9.33 -9.95 -4.00
N VAL A 58 9.19 -9.68 -5.30
CA VAL A 58 10.22 -10.01 -6.29
C VAL A 58 11.53 -9.25 -5.99
N VAL A 59 11.43 -7.98 -5.63
CA VAL A 59 12.61 -7.17 -5.24
C VAL A 59 13.29 -7.75 -3.99
N GLU A 60 12.51 -8.22 -3.01
CA GLU A 60 13.01 -8.86 -1.80
C GLU A 60 13.75 -10.17 -2.11
N ASP A 61 13.21 -11.01 -2.98
CA ASP A 61 13.85 -12.26 -3.40
C ASP A 61 15.15 -11.98 -4.18
N ILE A 62 15.15 -10.98 -5.07
CA ILE A 62 16.37 -10.54 -5.76
C ILE A 62 17.43 -10.07 -4.75
N LEU A 63 17.03 -9.26 -3.77
CA LEU A 63 17.94 -8.78 -2.74
C LEU A 63 18.56 -9.95 -1.93
N GLU A 64 17.77 -10.95 -1.59
CA GLU A 64 18.26 -12.16 -0.90
C GLU A 64 19.22 -12.99 -1.77
N VAL A 65 18.94 -13.12 -3.07
CA VAL A 65 19.86 -13.76 -4.02
C VAL A 65 21.17 -12.98 -4.15
N LEU A 66 21.13 -11.65 -4.20
CA LEU A 66 22.33 -10.82 -4.33
C LEU A 66 23.19 -10.86 -3.05
N LEU A 67 22.55 -10.83 -1.87
CA LEU A 67 23.22 -10.96 -0.58
C LEU A 67 23.83 -12.36 -0.41
N SER A 68 23.09 -13.43 -0.73
CA SER A 68 23.58 -14.81 -0.60
C SER A 68 24.74 -15.13 -1.55
N LYS A 69 24.74 -14.53 -2.74
CA LYS A 69 25.87 -14.61 -3.68
C LYS A 69 27.05 -13.70 -3.31
N GLY A 70 26.90 -12.84 -2.30
CA GLY A 70 27.92 -11.87 -1.89
C GLY A 70 28.21 -10.78 -2.92
N ILE A 71 27.27 -10.54 -3.86
CA ILE A 71 27.41 -9.50 -4.89
C ILE A 71 27.26 -8.12 -4.26
N ILE A 72 26.37 -8.00 -3.27
CA ILE A 72 26.23 -6.84 -2.41
C ILE A 72 26.25 -7.29 -0.95
N THR A 73 26.63 -6.40 -0.06
CA THR A 73 26.53 -6.57 1.39
C THR A 73 25.39 -5.73 1.94
N PHE A 74 24.91 -6.08 3.14
CA PHE A 74 23.84 -5.32 3.80
C PHE A 74 24.22 -3.85 4.02
N THR A 75 25.51 -3.58 4.26
CA THR A 75 26.06 -2.24 4.48
C THR A 75 26.14 -1.40 3.21
N ASP A 76 26.01 -2.01 2.03
CA ASP A 76 26.00 -1.28 0.74
C ASP A 76 24.64 -0.61 0.48
N LEU A 77 23.61 -0.99 1.23
CA LEU A 77 22.28 -0.39 1.16
C LEU A 77 22.25 0.95 1.92
N PRO A 78 21.50 1.96 1.44
CA PRO A 78 21.26 3.19 2.22
C PRO A 78 20.62 2.88 3.57
N GLU A 79 20.88 3.70 4.61
CA GLU A 79 20.35 3.48 5.97
C GLU A 79 18.82 3.29 5.99
N ALA A 80 18.09 4.06 5.19
CA ALA A 80 16.63 3.92 5.06
C ALA A 80 16.21 2.56 4.49
N ALA A 81 16.98 2.00 3.56
CA ALA A 81 16.72 0.67 2.99
C ALA A 81 17.09 -0.43 4.00
N GLN A 82 18.20 -0.27 4.74
CA GLN A 82 18.59 -1.19 5.81
C GLN A 82 17.50 -1.31 6.88
N ALA A 83 16.97 -0.17 7.35
CA ALA A 83 15.89 -0.15 8.34
C ALA A 83 14.63 -0.89 7.86
N LYS A 84 14.22 -0.66 6.61
CA LYS A 84 13.05 -1.34 6.01
C LYS A 84 13.25 -2.84 5.87
N VAL A 85 14.44 -3.30 5.48
CA VAL A 85 14.77 -4.72 5.39
C VAL A 85 14.72 -5.38 6.77
N MET A 86 15.23 -4.71 7.81
CA MET A 86 15.20 -5.22 9.19
C MET A 86 13.78 -5.28 9.76
N GLU A 87 12.98 -4.24 9.56
CA GLU A 87 11.57 -4.21 9.96
C GLU A 87 10.80 -5.37 9.32
N ARG A 88 10.99 -5.58 8.02
CA ARG A 88 10.31 -6.64 7.28
C ARG A 88 10.76 -8.04 7.68
N LYS A 89 12.05 -8.26 7.93
CA LYS A 89 12.54 -9.53 8.49
C LYS A 89 11.95 -9.82 9.87
N SER A 90 11.79 -8.80 10.71
CA SER A 90 11.12 -8.94 12.02
C SER A 90 9.63 -9.31 11.89
N LEU A 91 8.93 -8.75 10.90
CA LEU A 91 7.54 -9.12 10.62
C LEU A 91 7.40 -10.56 10.12
N ARG A 92 8.34 -11.02 9.27
CA ARG A 92 8.38 -12.42 8.82
C ARG A 92 8.68 -13.38 9.97
N SER A 93 9.70 -13.09 10.79
CA SER A 93 10.05 -13.98 11.92
C SER A 93 8.94 -14.08 12.97
N LYS A 94 8.13 -13.02 13.14
CA LYS A 94 6.95 -13.05 14.01
C LYS A 94 5.76 -13.83 13.43
N ASN A 95 5.66 -13.93 12.12
CA ASN A 95 4.60 -14.68 11.44
C ASN A 95 4.98 -16.15 11.16
N ASP A 96 6.28 -16.48 11.27
CA ASP A 96 6.82 -17.84 11.16
C ASP A 96 6.63 -18.67 12.46
N VAL A 97 6.16 -18.03 13.54
CA VAL A 97 5.90 -18.68 14.83
C VAL A 97 4.50 -19.30 14.83
N GLY A 98 4.31 -20.43 14.15
CA GLY A 98 3.07 -21.20 14.33
C GLY A 98 2.62 -22.18 13.26
N LEU A 99 3.51 -22.75 12.43
CA LEU A 99 3.14 -23.84 11.51
C LEU A 99 3.97 -25.12 11.68
N LEU A 100 4.63 -25.28 12.82
CA LEU A 100 5.31 -26.51 13.23
C LEU A 100 4.86 -26.91 14.65
N SER A 101 3.61 -27.34 14.78
CA SER A 101 3.03 -28.07 15.92
C SER A 101 1.69 -28.63 15.39
N ASP A 102 1.44 -29.90 15.13
CA ASP A 102 2.00 -31.16 15.61
C ASP A 102 1.98 -32.16 14.44
N ASP A 103 3.13 -32.64 13.99
CA ASP A 103 3.22 -33.91 13.27
C ASP A 103 4.42 -34.68 13.82
N ASP A 104 4.30 -35.08 15.09
CA ASP A 104 5.10 -36.14 15.68
C ASP A 104 4.50 -36.49 17.04
N THR A 105 3.60 -37.48 17.08
CA THR A 105 3.53 -38.46 18.18
C THR A 105 2.59 -39.63 17.85
N ILE A 106 3.25 -40.74 17.47
CA ILE A 106 2.91 -42.17 17.66
C ILE A 106 1.73 -42.76 16.87
#